data_AF-Q2TW57-F1
#
_entry.id   AF-Q2TW57-F1
#
_cell.length_a   1.000
_cell.length_b   1.000
_cell.length_c   1.000
_cell.angle_alpha   90.00
_cell.angle_beta   90.00
_cell.angle_gamma   90.00
#
_symmetry.space_group_name_H-M   'P 1'
#
loop_
_entity.id
_entity.type
_entity.pdbx_description
1 polymer ?
#
loop_
_entity_poly.entity_id
_entity_poly.type
_entity_poly.pdbx_seq_one_letter_code
_entity_poly.pdbx_strand_id
1 'polypeptide(L)'
;MFSTAASPSTIIQQLEKVVENPELYRSHRHEIISLANRVEVELQSPFALFQGIVHAAMPIVAVHVCQQHRILHMMQENAEKGQPATSTAALAEDTGINEHKLEAVLEFMAARHLVDHISYKEFAPNKLTRLLLTPLFMDGVLLYLPFLLLSAH
;
A
#
# COMPACT_ATOMS: atom_id res chain seq x y z
N MET A 1 -24.10 -28.55 26.45
CA MET A 1 -22.73 -28.02 26.41
C MET A 1 -22.81 -26.59 25.91
N PHE A 2 -22.55 -25.61 26.77
CA PHE A 2 -22.52 -24.20 26.34
C PHE A 2 -21.23 -23.96 25.56
N SER A 3 -21.36 -23.45 24.33
CA SER A 3 -20.19 -23.02 23.56
C SER A 3 -19.52 -21.86 24.31
N THR A 4 -18.27 -22.05 24.71
CA THR A 4 -17.41 -21.02 25.33
C THR A 4 -16.85 -20.03 24.28
N ALA A 5 -17.32 -20.11 23.04
CA ALA A 5 -16.89 -19.21 21.98
C ALA A 5 -17.41 -17.79 22.27
N ALA A 6 -16.50 -16.81 22.20
CA ALA A 6 -16.87 -15.40 22.20
C ALA A 6 -17.89 -15.14 21.08
N SER A 7 -18.90 -14.30 21.33
CA SER A 7 -19.81 -13.89 20.27
C SER A 7 -19.04 -13.12 19.19
N PRO A 8 -19.49 -13.14 17.92
CA PRO A 8 -18.87 -12.36 16.85
C PRO A 8 -18.71 -10.88 17.20
N SER A 9 -19.70 -10.30 17.90
CA SER A 9 -19.65 -8.92 18.38
C SER A 9 -18.52 -8.66 19.38
N THR A 10 -18.22 -9.62 20.26
CA THR A 10 -17.08 -9.50 21.19
C THR A 10 -15.76 -9.53 20.42
N ILE A 11 -15.62 -10.40 19.42
CA ILE A 11 -14.39 -10.47 18.60
C ILE A 11 -14.18 -9.13 17.86
N ILE A 12 -15.22 -8.60 17.21
CA ILE A 12 -15.16 -7.31 16.50
C ILE A 12 -14.71 -6.19 17.45
N GLN A 13 -15.35 -6.06 18.62
CA GLN A 13 -15.01 -5.02 19.59
C GLN A 13 -13.57 -5.13 20.10
N GLN A 14 -13.03 -6.34 20.25
CA GLN A 14 -11.63 -6.50 20.67
C GLN A 14 -10.67 -6.13 19.55
N LEU A 15 -10.99 -6.48 18.29
CA LEU A 15 -10.19 -6.08 17.13
C LEU A 15 -10.18 -4.56 16.94
N GLU A 16 -11.33 -3.90 17.09
CA GLU A 16 -11.44 -2.43 17.05
C GLU A 16 -10.52 -1.78 18.09
N LYS A 17 -10.50 -2.28 19.33
CA LYS A 17 -9.60 -1.78 20.37
C LYS A 17 -8.12 -1.94 20.03
N VAL A 18 -7.75 -3.04 19.37
CA VAL A 18 -6.37 -3.27 18.88
C VAL A 18 -6.02 -2.25 17.79
N VAL A 19 -6.94 -1.95 16.89
CA VAL A 19 -6.75 -0.95 15.82
C VAL A 19 -6.62 0.46 16.40
N GLU A 20 -7.45 0.82 17.37
CA GLU A 20 -7.43 2.14 18.01
C GLU A 20 -6.19 2.37 18.88
N ASN A 21 -5.72 1.33 19.59
CA ASN A 21 -4.65 1.45 20.58
C ASN A 21 -3.60 0.33 20.45
N PRO A 22 -2.92 0.19 19.31
CA PRO A 22 -2.00 -0.93 19.06
C PRO A 22 -0.83 -0.99 20.06
N GLU A 23 -0.47 0.15 20.66
CA GLU A 23 0.64 0.25 21.60
C GLU A 23 0.41 -0.48 22.92
N LEU A 24 -0.85 -0.66 23.33
CA LEU A 24 -1.22 -1.42 24.53
C LEU A 24 -0.91 -2.91 24.39
N TYR A 25 -0.78 -3.40 23.15
CA TYR A 25 -0.63 -4.81 22.82
C TYR A 25 0.79 -5.19 22.38
N ARG A 26 1.77 -4.28 22.51
CA ARG A 26 3.16 -4.49 22.06
C ARG A 26 3.78 -5.80 22.52
N SER A 27 3.53 -6.21 23.76
CA SER A 27 4.09 -7.45 24.36
C SER A 27 3.62 -8.73 23.66
N HIS A 28 2.47 -8.71 22.99
CA HIS A 28 1.88 -9.86 22.29
C HIS A 28 1.73 -9.59 20.78
N ARG A 29 2.41 -8.56 20.25
CA ARG A 29 2.26 -8.08 18.88
C ARG A 29 2.39 -9.20 17.85
N HIS A 30 3.40 -10.05 17.99
CA HIS A 30 3.66 -11.13 17.03
C HIS A 30 2.53 -12.17 17.00
N GLU A 31 2.01 -12.55 18.16
CA GLU A 31 0.92 -13.52 18.26
C GLU A 31 -0.38 -12.96 17.68
N ILE A 32 -0.70 -11.70 18.01
CA ILE A 32 -1.89 -11.01 17.49
C ILE A 32 -1.82 -10.91 15.95
N ILE A 33 -0.67 -10.50 15.39
CA ILE A 33 -0.47 -10.44 13.93
C ILE A 33 -0.63 -11.84 13.31
N SER A 34 -0.02 -12.87 13.91
CA SER A 34 -0.12 -14.24 13.39
C SER A 34 -1.56 -14.75 13.37
N LEU A 35 -2.34 -14.46 14.42
CA LEU A 35 -3.75 -14.85 14.48
C LEU A 35 -4.60 -14.04 13.50
N ALA A 36 -4.39 -12.73 13.40
CA ALA A 36 -5.11 -11.88 12.45
C ALA A 36 -4.92 -12.37 11.01
N ASN A 37 -3.68 -12.66 10.60
CA ASN A 37 -3.39 -13.19 9.26
C ASN A 37 -4.09 -14.53 9.01
N ARG A 38 -4.15 -15.43 10.00
CA ARG A 38 -4.83 -16.72 9.86
C ARG A 38 -6.34 -16.55 9.77
N VAL A 39 -6.91 -15.71 10.64
CA VAL A 39 -8.35 -15.40 10.64
C VAL A 39 -8.75 -14.76 9.31
N GLU A 40 -7.93 -13.86 8.75
CA GLU A 40 -8.16 -13.29 7.43
C GLU A 40 -8.30 -14.39 6.36
N VAL A 41 -7.34 -15.31 6.30
CA VAL A 41 -7.36 -16.41 5.31
C VAL A 41 -8.59 -17.33 5.49
N GLU A 42 -8.94 -17.68 6.72
CA GLU A 42 -10.10 -18.55 7.01
C GLU A 42 -11.46 -17.88 6.71
N LEU A 43 -11.53 -16.55 6.81
CA LEU A 43 -12.76 -15.80 6.53
C LEU A 43 -12.88 -15.34 5.07
N GLN A 44 -11.78 -15.34 4.32
CA GLN A 44 -11.78 -14.97 2.90
C GLN A 44 -12.51 -16.01 2.05
N SER A 45 -13.26 -15.54 1.05
CA SER A 45 -13.74 -16.43 0.00
C SER A 45 -12.57 -16.92 -0.86
N PRO A 46 -12.66 -18.11 -1.49
CA PRO A 46 -11.60 -18.58 -2.39
C PRO A 46 -11.26 -17.59 -3.51
N PHE A 47 -12.26 -16.86 -4.00
CA PHE A 47 -12.04 -15.83 -5.01
C PHE A 47 -11.33 -14.60 -4.45
N ALA A 48 -11.69 -14.13 -3.25
CA ALA A 48 -11.00 -13.02 -2.58
C ALA A 48 -9.54 -13.38 -2.27
N LEU A 49 -9.28 -14.62 -1.84
CA LEU A 49 -7.94 -15.13 -1.64
C LEU A 49 -7.14 -15.13 -2.94
N PHE A 50 -7.71 -15.63 -4.03
CA PHE A 50 -7.07 -15.63 -5.35
C PHE A 50 -6.77 -14.21 -5.85
N GLN A 51 -7.72 -13.27 -5.70
CA GLN A 51 -7.50 -11.86 -6.01
C GLN A 51 -6.36 -11.28 -5.17
N GLY A 52 -6.30 -11.60 -3.88
CA GLY A 52 -5.20 -11.22 -2.99
C GLY A 52 -3.84 -11.68 -3.50
N ILE A 53 -3.74 -12.93 -3.96
CA ILE A 53 -2.51 -13.49 -4.55
C ILE A 53 -2.13 -12.75 -5.83
N VAL A 54 -3.08 -12.58 -6.77
CA VAL A 54 -2.83 -11.90 -8.05
C VAL A 54 -2.39 -10.46 -7.83
N HIS A 55 -2.97 -9.77 -6.85
CA HIS A 55 -2.66 -8.38 -6.54
C HIS A 55 -1.53 -8.20 -5.52
N ALA A 56 -0.95 -9.27 -4.96
CA ALA A 56 0.11 -9.18 -3.96
C ALA A 56 1.37 -8.49 -4.49
N ALA A 57 1.68 -8.70 -5.77
CA ALA A 57 2.85 -8.12 -6.44
C ALA A 57 2.62 -6.67 -6.90
N MET A 58 1.36 -6.27 -7.12
CA MET A 58 1.02 -4.97 -7.72
C MET A 58 1.57 -3.76 -6.96
N PRO A 59 1.57 -3.71 -5.60
CA PRO A 59 2.21 -2.62 -4.86
C PRO A 59 3.69 -2.46 -5.19
N ILE A 60 4.45 -3.55 -5.31
CA ILE A 60 5.88 -3.50 -5.60
C ILE A 60 6.11 -2.99 -7.02
N VAL A 61 5.33 -3.48 -7.99
CA VAL A 61 5.41 -3.01 -9.39
C VAL A 61 5.06 -1.53 -9.49
N ALA A 62 3.97 -1.08 -8.86
CA ALA A 62 3.55 0.31 -8.87
C ALA A 62 4.59 1.24 -8.24
N VAL A 63 5.12 0.87 -7.08
CA VAL A 63 6.20 1.61 -6.42
C VAL A 63 7.44 1.67 -7.30
N HIS A 64 7.85 0.54 -7.88
CA HIS A 64 9.01 0.48 -8.76
C HIS A 64 8.88 1.40 -9.97
N VAL A 65 7.74 1.37 -10.67
CA VAL A 65 7.47 2.26 -11.81
C VAL A 65 7.59 3.73 -11.37
N CYS A 66 6.96 4.09 -10.27
CA CYS A 66 7.01 5.47 -9.77
C CYS A 66 8.41 5.90 -9.31
N GLN A 67 9.22 4.99 -8.76
CA GLN A 67 10.61 5.23 -8.40
C GLN A 67 11.50 5.38 -9.64
N GLN A 68 11.39 4.45 -10.60
CA GLN A 68 12.17 4.44 -11.85
C GLN A 68 11.94 5.71 -12.66
N HIS A 69 10.70 6.19 -12.71
CA HIS A 69 10.33 7.38 -13.46
C HIS A 69 10.36 8.67 -12.61
N ARG A 70 10.93 8.62 -11.40
CA ARG A 70 11.07 9.77 -10.47
C ARG A 70 9.75 10.47 -10.09
N ILE A 71 8.62 9.81 -10.25
CA ILE A 71 7.27 10.34 -9.99
C ILE A 71 7.14 10.76 -8.53
N LEU A 72 7.50 9.86 -7.60
CA LEU A 72 7.43 10.15 -6.16
C LEU A 72 8.39 11.27 -5.75
N HIS A 73 9.56 11.36 -6.40
CA HIS A 73 10.50 12.45 -6.17
C HIS A 73 9.93 13.80 -6.60
N MET A 74 9.32 13.88 -7.79
CA MET A 74 8.73 15.11 -8.28
C MET A 74 7.59 15.60 -7.38
N MET A 75 6.71 14.69 -6.93
CA MET A 75 5.66 15.01 -5.98
C MET A 75 6.23 15.58 -4.67
N GLN A 76 7.30 14.96 -4.15
CA GLN A 76 8.00 15.42 -2.95
C GLN A 76 8.64 16.80 -3.14
N GLU A 77 9.35 17.01 -4.24
CA GLU A 77 9.99 18.28 -4.59
C GLU A 77 8.96 19.41 -4.77
N ASN A 78 7.81 19.13 -5.40
CA ASN A 78 6.73 20.09 -5.58
C ASN A 78 6.10 20.47 -4.24
N ALA A 79 5.84 19.48 -3.37
CA ALA A 79 5.34 19.73 -2.02
C ALA A 79 6.29 20.61 -1.20
N GLU A 80 7.60 20.38 -1.31
CA GLU A 80 8.63 21.20 -0.65
C GLU A 80 8.70 22.63 -1.21
N LYS A 81 8.36 22.83 -2.49
CA LYS A 81 8.24 24.15 -3.13
C LYS A 81 6.92 24.87 -2.83
N GLY A 82 6.05 24.29 -1.99
CA GLY A 82 4.76 24.87 -1.63
C GLY A 82 3.61 24.50 -2.56
N GLN A 83 3.78 23.51 -3.43
CA GLN A 83 2.71 22.91 -4.25
C GLN A 83 2.31 21.56 -3.64
N PRO A 84 1.33 21.53 -2.73
CA PRO A 84 1.04 20.35 -1.92
C PRO A 84 0.53 19.15 -2.73
N ALA A 85 -0.05 19.38 -3.91
CA ALA A 85 -0.52 18.35 -4.82
C ALA A 85 0.08 18.55 -6.21
N THR A 86 0.34 17.45 -6.91
CA THR A 86 0.80 17.44 -8.31
C THR A 86 -0.24 16.75 -9.17
N SER A 87 -0.58 17.35 -10.30
CA SER A 87 -1.55 16.76 -11.24
C SER A 87 -0.92 15.65 -12.08
N THR A 88 -1.74 14.69 -12.47
CA THR A 88 -1.32 13.58 -13.35
C THR A 88 -0.82 14.08 -14.69
N ALA A 89 -1.45 15.13 -15.23
CA ALA A 89 -1.04 15.75 -16.49
C ALA A 89 0.39 16.32 -16.40
N ALA A 90 0.73 17.02 -15.32
CA ALA A 90 2.08 17.56 -15.11
C ALA A 90 3.11 16.42 -14.98
N LEU A 91 2.79 15.38 -14.22
CA LEU A 91 3.67 14.21 -14.08
C LEU A 91 3.85 13.47 -15.42
N ALA A 92 2.79 13.36 -16.23
CA ALA A 92 2.83 12.72 -17.54
C ALA A 92 3.69 13.50 -18.54
N GLU A 93 3.57 14.83 -18.54
CA GLU A 93 4.38 15.72 -19.38
C GLU A 93 5.87 15.57 -19.07
N ASP A 94 6.24 15.63 -17.79
CA ASP A 94 7.63 15.58 -17.35
C ASP A 94 8.27 14.19 -17.50
N THR A 95 7.48 13.11 -17.41
CA THR A 95 8.00 11.73 -17.48
C THR A 95 7.85 11.08 -18.86
N GLY A 96 7.02 11.65 -19.74
CA GLY A 96 6.64 11.06 -21.03
C GLY A 96 5.76 9.81 -20.91
N ILE A 97 5.26 9.48 -19.71
CA ILE A 97 4.34 8.36 -19.50
C ILE A 97 2.94 8.78 -20.00
N ASN A 98 2.23 7.84 -20.61
CA ASN A 98 0.83 8.07 -20.98
C ASN A 98 -0.01 8.42 -19.74
N GLU A 99 -0.68 9.58 -19.78
CA GLU A 99 -1.45 10.13 -18.65
C GLU A 99 -2.46 9.12 -18.07
N HIS A 100 -3.22 8.41 -18.90
CA HIS A 100 -4.23 7.47 -18.41
C HIS A 100 -3.61 6.26 -17.70
N LYS A 101 -2.47 5.77 -18.19
CA LYS A 101 -1.74 4.69 -17.51
C LYS A 101 -1.17 5.17 -16.18
N LEU A 102 -0.65 6.40 -16.15
CA LEU A 102 -0.13 6.99 -14.94
C LEU A 102 -1.23 7.23 -13.90
N GLU A 103 -2.39 7.74 -14.34
CA GLU A 103 -3.58 7.90 -13.51
C GLU A 103 -3.97 6.57 -12.85
N ALA A 104 -4.06 5.48 -13.61
CA ALA A 104 -4.40 4.17 -13.07
C ALA A 104 -3.40 3.68 -12.00
N VAL A 105 -2.10 3.95 -12.19
CA VAL A 105 -1.06 3.61 -11.21
C VAL A 105 -1.20 4.47 -9.95
N LEU A 106 -1.40 5.78 -10.09
CA LEU A 106 -1.53 6.71 -8.97
C LEU A 106 -2.81 6.47 -8.16
N GLU A 107 -3.93 6.18 -8.82
CA GLU A 107 -5.18 5.78 -8.16
C GLU A 107 -5.00 4.48 -7.37
N PHE A 108 -4.31 3.49 -7.95
CA PHE A 108 -3.98 2.27 -7.22
C PHE A 108 -3.09 2.56 -6.00
N MET A 109 -2.06 3.41 -6.14
CA MET A 109 -1.19 3.78 -5.03
C MET A 109 -1.94 4.55 -3.93
N ALA A 110 -2.86 5.44 -4.30
CA ALA A 110 -3.68 6.18 -3.37
C ALA A 110 -4.67 5.29 -2.61
N ALA A 111 -5.31 4.34 -3.30
CA ALA A 111 -6.18 3.33 -2.68
C ALA A 111 -5.43 2.45 -1.66
N ARG A 112 -4.09 2.40 -1.72
CA ARG A 112 -3.21 1.68 -0.79
C ARG A 112 -2.47 2.62 0.17
N HIS A 113 -2.85 3.89 0.24
CA HIS A 113 -2.26 4.93 1.08
C HIS A 113 -0.75 5.16 0.86
N LEU A 114 -0.20 4.77 -0.29
CA LEU A 114 1.20 5.01 -0.64
C LEU A 114 1.47 6.45 -1.06
N VAL A 115 0.43 7.12 -1.54
CA VAL A 115 0.29 8.56 -1.80
C VAL A 115 -1.10 9.00 -1.34
N ASP A 116 -1.36 10.29 -1.24
CA ASP A 116 -2.69 10.82 -0.93
C ASP A 116 -3.39 11.26 -2.23
N HIS A 117 -4.66 10.89 -2.40
CA HIS A 117 -5.54 11.44 -3.43
C HIS A 117 -6.18 12.71 -2.87
N ILE A 118 -5.87 13.87 -3.46
CA ILE A 118 -6.32 15.18 -2.97
C ILE A 118 -7.59 15.63 -3.70
N SER A 119 -7.58 15.55 -5.03
CA SER A 119 -8.69 15.92 -5.88
C SER A 119 -8.58 15.18 -7.22
N TYR A 120 -9.55 15.37 -8.12
CA TYR A 120 -9.57 14.70 -9.43
C TYR A 120 -8.22 14.84 -10.15
N LYS A 121 -7.54 13.70 -10.36
CA LYS A 121 -6.21 13.60 -10.99
C LYS A 121 -5.07 14.31 -10.24
N GLU A 122 -5.25 14.68 -8.98
CA GLU A 122 -4.25 15.35 -8.15
C GLU A 122 -3.86 14.51 -6.94
N PHE A 123 -2.55 14.30 -6.81
CA PHE A 123 -1.98 13.44 -5.78
C PHE A 123 -0.91 14.18 -4.98
N ALA A 124 -0.73 13.81 -3.72
CA ALA A 124 0.25 14.40 -2.81
C ALA A 124 1.15 13.33 -2.17
N PRO A 125 2.42 13.66 -1.87
CA PRO A 125 3.28 12.78 -1.12
C PRO A 125 2.85 12.74 0.36
N ASN A 126 2.94 11.58 0.98
CA ASN A 126 2.66 11.39 2.40
C ASN A 126 3.86 10.78 3.14
N LYS A 127 3.66 10.36 4.39
CA LYS A 127 4.72 9.75 5.20
C LYS A 127 5.30 8.48 4.54
N LEU A 128 4.46 7.65 3.92
CA LEU A 128 4.91 6.44 3.23
C LEU A 128 5.64 6.78 1.94
N THR A 129 5.18 7.79 1.18
CA THR A 129 5.93 8.26 0.00
C THR A 129 7.37 8.60 0.35
N ARG A 130 7.61 9.35 1.43
CA ARG A 130 8.97 9.68 1.91
C ARG A 130 9.77 8.44 2.30
N LEU A 131 9.14 7.47 2.95
CA LEU A 131 9.79 6.22 3.33
C LEU A 131 10.24 5.42 2.09
N LEU A 132 9.37 5.33 1.08
CA LEU A 132 9.64 4.63 -0.17
C LEU A 132 10.78 5.24 -0.99
N LEU A 133 11.10 6.52 -0.76
CA LEU A 133 12.24 7.21 -1.39
C LEU A 133 13.57 7.04 -0.65
N THR A 134 13.58 6.38 0.52
CA THR A 134 14.83 6.11 1.24
C THR A 134 15.61 4.96 0.58
N PRO A 135 16.96 4.95 0.64
CA PRO A 135 17.79 3.96 -0.05
C PRO A 135 17.38 2.50 0.25
N LEU A 136 17.06 2.19 1.51
CA LEU A 136 16.63 0.85 1.92
C LEU A 136 15.41 0.34 1.12
N PHE A 137 14.42 1.20 0.87
CA PHE A 137 13.19 0.81 0.18
C PHE A 137 13.34 0.86 -1.34
N MET A 138 14.14 1.78 -1.88
CA MET A 138 14.51 1.81 -3.29
C MET A 138 15.26 0.52 -3.68
N ASP A 139 16.30 0.17 -2.93
CA ASP A 139 17.10 -1.03 -3.16
C ASP A 139 16.29 -2.30 -2.88
N GLY A 140 15.46 -2.30 -1.84
CA GLY A 140 14.57 -3.41 -1.51
C GLY A 140 13.62 -3.76 -2.66
N VAL A 141 12.96 -2.76 -3.26
CA VAL A 141 12.07 -2.98 -4.42
C VAL A 141 12.83 -3.60 -5.59
N LEU A 142 14.05 -3.14 -5.88
CA LEU A 142 14.90 -3.70 -6.93
C LEU A 142 15.34 -5.15 -6.67
N LEU A 143 15.48 -5.54 -5.40
CA LEU A 143 15.84 -6.91 -5.04
C LEU A 143 14.68 -7.89 -5.21
N TYR A 144 13.45 -7.49 -4.88
CA TYR A 144 12.27 -8.39 -4.94
C TYR A 144 11.62 -8.47 -6.32
N LEU A 145 11.72 -7.44 -7.15
CA LEU A 145 11.08 -7.41 -8.47
C LEU A 145 11.57 -8.51 -9.43
N PRO A 146 12.89 -8.82 -9.53
CA PRO A 146 13.37 -9.92 -10.38
C PRO A 146 12.83 -11.28 -9.95
N PHE A 147 12.66 -11.54 -8.65
CA PHE A 147 12.07 -12.80 -8.17
C PHE A 147 10.62 -12.96 -8.62
N LEU A 148 9.85 -11.86 -8.68
CA LEU A 148 8.47 -11.88 -9.15
C LEU A 148 8.37 -12.09 -10.68
N LEU A 149 9.33 -11.56 -11.44
CA LEU A 149 9.37 -11.68 -12.89
C LEU A 149 9.96 -13.03 -13.36
N LEU A 150 10.85 -13.64 -12.59
CA LEU A 150 11.38 -15.00 -12.86
C LEU A 150 10.31 -16.09 -12.77
N SER A 151 9.24 -15.88 -12.00
CA SER A 151 8.10 -16.80 -11.91
C SER A 151 7.07 -16.67 -13.06
N ALA A 152 7.28 -15.77 -14.01
CA ALA A 152 6.39 -15.53 -15.16
C ALA A 152 6.89 -16.13 -16.49
N HIS A 153 7.98 -16.89 -16.46
CA HIS A 153 8.56 -17.64 -17.59
C HIS A 153 8.73 -19.11 -17.23
#